data_AF-A0A2E0A4Y3-F1
#
_entry.id   AF-A0A2E0A4Y3-F1
#
_cell.length_a   1.000
_cell.length_b   1.000
_cell.length_c   1.000
_cell.angle_alpha   90.00
_cell.angle_beta   90.00
_cell.angle_gamma   90.00
#
_symmetry.space_group_name_H-M   'P 1'
#
loop_
_entity.id
_entity.type
_entity.pdbx_description
1 polymer ?
#
loop_
_entity_poly.entity_id
_entity_poly.type
_entity_poly.pdbx_seq_one_letter_code
_entity_poly.pdbx_strand_id
1 'polypeptide(L)'
;MDMKVNGVSEFDSQFLDMRDDLNRLFGQSKAAILALTCNCNFESMNGESISNMLWLISDRMDDLETRVGMMVDLVQMKNLKRSDSDA
;
A
#
# COMPACT_ATOMS: atom_id res chain seq x y z
N MET A 1 -29.20 -4.42 27.76
CA MET A 1 -27.96 -3.65 28.01
C MET A 1 -26.94 -4.16 27.01
N ASP A 2 -26.95 -3.58 25.81
CA ASP A 2 -25.98 -3.96 24.77
C ASP A 2 -24.64 -3.30 25.11
N MET A 3 -23.68 -4.15 25.45
CA MET A 3 -22.30 -3.73 25.66
C MET A 3 -21.78 -3.17 24.33
N LYS A 4 -21.70 -1.84 24.23
CA LYS A 4 -20.78 -1.17 23.31
C LYS A 4 -19.37 -1.53 23.74
N VAL A 5 -18.84 -2.62 23.20
CA VAL A 5 -17.41 -2.92 23.27
C VAL A 5 -16.72 -1.83 22.46
N ASN A 6 -15.96 -0.98 23.15
CA ASN A 6 -14.96 -0.11 22.55
C ASN A 6 -14.05 -0.96 21.66
N GLY A 7 -14.21 -0.89 20.34
CA GLY A 7 -13.43 -1.70 19.42
C GLY A 7 -13.68 -1.23 18.00
N VAL A 8 -12.64 -0.72 17.37
CA VAL A 8 -12.54 -0.61 15.91
C VAL A 8 -12.99 -1.97 15.33
N SER A 9 -13.94 -1.98 14.39
CA SER A 9 -14.42 -3.26 13.84
C SER A 9 -13.26 -4.01 13.17
N GLU A 10 -13.32 -5.34 13.13
CA GLU A 10 -12.25 -6.15 12.51
C GLU A 10 -11.91 -5.67 11.08
N PHE A 11 -12.94 -5.27 10.33
CA PHE A 11 -12.79 -4.62 9.03
C PHE A 11 -11.99 -3.32 9.12
N ASP A 12 -12.33 -2.44 10.06
CA ASP A 12 -11.68 -1.13 10.18
C ASP A 12 -10.20 -1.31 10.58
N SER A 13 -9.86 -2.34 11.38
CA SER A 13 -8.48 -2.70 11.68
C SER A 13 -7.73 -3.14 10.42
N GLN A 14 -8.28 -4.10 9.68
CA GLN A 14 -7.67 -4.61 8.44
C GLN A 14 -7.50 -3.50 7.39
N PHE A 15 -8.47 -2.58 7.30
CA PHE A 15 -8.42 -1.44 6.40
C PHE A 15 -7.32 -0.45 6.80
N LEU A 16 -7.15 -0.17 8.09
CA LEU A 16 -6.08 0.69 8.59
C LEU A 16 -4.71 0.08 8.34
N ASP A 17 -4.54 -1.22 8.60
CA ASP A 17 -3.29 -1.94 8.34
C ASP A 17 -2.92 -1.90 6.85
N MET A 18 -3.89 -2.13 5.96
CA MET A 18 -3.67 -2.02 4.52
C MET A 18 -3.29 -0.61 4.08
N ARG A 19 -3.96 0.41 4.62
CA ARG A 19 -3.63 1.82 4.34
C ARG A 19 -2.18 2.14 4.78
N ASP A 20 -1.78 1.67 5.95
CA ASP A 20 -0.44 1.93 6.49
C ASP A 20 0.64 1.22 5.66
N ASP A 21 0.37 0.01 5.17
CA ASP A 21 1.24 -0.67 4.22
C ASP A 21 1.35 0.04 2.87
N LEU A 22 0.23 0.54 2.31
CA LEU A 22 0.26 1.34 1.08
C LEU A 22 1.10 2.61 1.25
N ASN A 23 0.93 3.32 2.37
CA ASN A 23 1.72 4.50 2.69
C ASN A 23 3.21 4.17 2.78
N ARG A 24 3.55 3.02 3.40
CA ARG A 24 4.93 2.55 3.53
C ARG A 24 5.55 2.25 2.16
N LEU A 25 4.87 1.47 1.32
CA LEU A 25 5.33 1.12 -0.01
C LEU A 25 5.51 2.36 -0.88
N PHE A 26 4.52 3.26 -0.88
CA PHE A 26 4.60 4.53 -1.60
C PHE A 26 5.79 5.39 -1.14
N GLY A 27 6.02 5.47 0.18
CA GLY A 27 7.16 6.17 0.75
C GLY A 27 8.50 5.60 0.27
N GLN A 28 8.62 4.28 0.21
CA GLN A 28 9.82 3.59 -0.29
C GLN A 28 10.06 3.85 -1.79
N SER A 29 9.02 3.73 -2.63
CA SER A 29 9.12 4.05 -4.05
C SER A 29 9.55 5.49 -4.27
N LYS A 30 8.96 6.43 -3.53
CA LYS A 30 9.33 7.85 -3.59
C LYS A 30 10.78 8.08 -3.18
N ALA A 31 11.25 7.43 -2.13
CA ALA A 31 12.63 7.54 -1.68
C ALA A 31 13.62 7.01 -2.74
N ALA A 32 13.32 5.89 -3.38
CA ALA A 32 14.14 5.34 -4.47
C ALA A 32 14.18 6.27 -5.70
N ILE A 33 13.03 6.84 -6.10
CA ILE A 33 12.96 7.84 -7.17
C ILE A 33 13.78 9.09 -6.82
N LEU A 34 13.69 9.58 -5.58
CA LEU A 34 14.50 10.71 -5.12
C LEU A 34 16.00 10.40 -5.14
N ALA A 35 16.39 9.18 -4.76
CA ALA A 35 17.78 8.74 -4.79
C ALA A 35 18.34 8.74 -6.23
N LEU A 36 17.52 8.34 -7.21
CA LEU A 36 17.88 8.42 -8.64
C LEU A 36 17.91 9.87 -9.15
N THR A 37 16.89 10.66 -8.85
CA THR A 37 16.71 11.99 -9.46
C THR A 37 17.51 13.11 -8.80
N CYS A 38 18.12 12.86 -7.65
CA CYS A 38 19.00 13.85 -7.03
C CYS A 38 20.23 14.08 -7.94
N ASN A 39 20.43 15.33 -8.38
CA ASN A 39 21.43 15.72 -9.40
C ASN A 39 22.85 15.20 -9.15
N CYS A 40 23.25 15.01 -7.89
CA CYS A 40 24.58 14.48 -7.55
C CYS A 40 24.70 12.96 -7.79
N ASN A 41 23.60 12.22 -7.74
CA ASN A 41 23.56 10.77 -7.81
C ASN A 41 23.42 10.25 -9.25
N PHE A 42 22.59 10.86 -10.09
CA PHE A 42 22.34 10.29 -11.42
C PHE A 42 23.59 10.28 -12.32
N GLU A 43 24.41 11.34 -12.26
CA GLU A 43 25.67 11.43 -13.04
C GLU A 43 26.82 10.62 -12.41
N SER A 44 26.72 10.27 -11.12
CA SER A 44 27.77 9.52 -10.40
C SER A 44 27.46 8.03 -10.23
N MET A 45 26.20 7.63 -10.42
CA MET A 45 25.76 6.23 -10.35
C MET A 45 26.14 5.48 -11.62
N ASN A 46 26.76 4.32 -11.46
CA ASN A 46 26.99 3.41 -12.57
C ASN A 46 25.67 2.79 -13.06
N GLY A 47 25.66 2.28 -14.29
CA GLY A 47 24.46 1.70 -14.92
C GLY A 47 23.84 0.55 -14.13
N GLU A 48 24.65 -0.24 -13.42
CA GLU A 48 24.16 -1.31 -12.53
C GLU A 48 23.36 -0.75 -11.35
N SER A 49 23.85 0.31 -10.70
CA SER A 49 23.16 0.97 -9.59
C SER A 49 21.84 1.59 -10.03
N ILE A 50 21.81 2.18 -11.23
CA ILE A 50 20.57 2.72 -11.83
C ILE A 50 19.60 1.57 -12.11
N SER A 51 20.05 0.48 -12.73
CA SER A 51 19.23 -0.70 -13.03
C SER A 51 18.64 -1.32 -11.76
N ASN A 52 19.43 -1.45 -10.70
CA ASN A 52 18.97 -2.00 -9.42
C ASN A 52 17.92 -1.11 -8.75
N MET A 53 18.08 0.21 -8.82
CA MET A 53 17.09 1.15 -8.28
C MET A 53 15.79 1.14 -9.11
N LEU A 54 15.88 1.06 -10.43
CA LEU A 54 14.70 0.92 -11.29
C LEU A 54 13.96 -0.39 -11.02
N TRP A 55 14.70 -1.50 -10.85
CA TRP A 55 14.12 -2.77 -10.46
C TRP A 55 13.42 -2.69 -9.11
N LEU A 56 14.05 -2.08 -8.10
CA LEU A 56 13.44 -1.86 -6.79
C LEU A 56 12.16 -1.02 -6.89
N ILE A 57 12.14 0.05 -7.68
CA ILE A 57 10.94 0.87 -7.89
C ILE A 57 9.82 0.03 -8.51
N SER A 58 10.12 -0.77 -9.54
CA SER A 58 9.15 -1.67 -10.17
C SER A 58 8.56 -2.65 -9.17
N ASP A 59 9.41 -3.32 -8.39
CA ASP A 59 9.01 -4.30 -7.37
C ASP A 59 8.15 -3.68 -6.25
N ARG A 60 8.39 -2.41 -5.88
CA ARG A 60 7.51 -1.67 -4.97
C ARG A 60 6.18 -1.25 -5.61
N MET A 61 6.15 -0.98 -6.92
CA MET A 61 4.91 -0.67 -7.65
C MET A 61 4.03 -1.90 -7.81
N ASP A 62 4.59 -3.08 -8.07
CA ASP A 62 3.85 -4.35 -8.17
C ASP A 62 3.19 -4.71 -6.83
N ASP A 63 3.91 -4.50 -5.71
CA ASP A 63 3.36 -4.67 -4.36
C ASP A 63 2.24 -3.67 -4.04
N LEU A 64 2.36 -2.41 -4.51
CA LEU A 64 1.30 -1.42 -4.38
C LEU A 64 0.03 -1.84 -5.12
N GLU A 65 0.16 -2.30 -6.36
CA GLU A 65 -0.96 -2.78 -7.17
C GLU A 65 -1.68 -3.94 -6.45
N THR A 66 -0.92 -4.92 -5.97
CA THR A 66 -1.44 -6.06 -5.22
C THR A 66 -2.20 -5.61 -3.97
N ARG A 67 -1.63 -4.68 -3.19
CA ARG A 67 -2.25 -4.22 -1.93
C ARG A 67 -3.50 -3.38 -2.16
N VAL A 68 -3.52 -2.58 -3.24
CA VAL A 68 -4.72 -1.85 -3.67
C VAL A 68 -5.83 -2.83 -4.07
N GLY A 69 -5.50 -3.89 -4.83
CA GLY A 69 -6.45 -4.94 -5.19
C GLY A 69 -7.11 -5.58 -3.96
N MET A 70 -6.31 -5.99 -2.98
CA MET A 70 -6.82 -6.54 -1.71
C MET A 70 -7.74 -5.56 -0.96
N MET A 71 -7.41 -4.27 -0.97
CA MET A 71 -8.21 -3.24 -0.31
C MET A 71 -9.56 -3.06 -1.00
N VAL A 72 -9.61 -3.11 -2.32
CA VAL A 72 -10.86 -3.08 -3.10
C VAL A 72 -11.72 -4.29 -2.77
N ASP A 73 -11.14 -5.49 -2.76
CA ASP A 73 -11.86 -6.74 -2.45
C ASP A 73 -12.47 -6.71 -1.05
N LEU A 74 -11.71 -6.24 -0.05
CA LEU A 74 -12.18 -6.11 1.32
C LEU A 74 -13.40 -5.16 1.40
N VAL A 75 -13.35 -4.01 0.73
CA VAL A 75 -14.48 -3.06 0.68
C VAL A 75 -15.70 -3.68 0.00
N GLN A 76 -15.52 -4.42 -1.10
CA GLN A 76 -16.62 -5.11 -1.77
C GLN A 76 -17.28 -6.17 -0.87
N MET A 77 -16.48 -6.96 -0.14
CA MET A 77 -17.00 -7.95 0.81
C MET A 77 -17.81 -7.32 1.94
N LYS A 78 -17.41 -6.15 2.46
CA LYS A 78 -18.19 -5.42 3.47
C LYS A 78 -19.54 -4.96 2.92
N ASN A 79 -19.59 -4.53 1.66
CA ASN A 79 -20.84 -4.09 1.02
C ASN A 79 -21.81 -5.25 0.78
N LEU A 80 -21.31 -6.44 0.38
CA LEU A 80 -22.13 -7.65 0.24
C LEU A 80 -22.75 -8.07 1.59
N LYS A 81 -21.95 -8.13 2.66
CA LYS A 81 -22.44 -8.49 4.00
C LYS A 81 -23.50 -7.53 4.56
N ARG A 82 -23.46 -6.25 4.18
CA ARG A 82 -24.52 -5.29 4.54
C ARG A 82 -25.82 -5.57 3.80
N SER A 83 -25.74 -5.90 2.51
CA SER A 83 -26.93 -6.21 1.70
C SER A 83 -27.69 -7.44 2.21
N ASP A 84 -26.99 -8.46 2.71
CA ASP A 84 -27.62 -9.69 3.26
C ASP A 84 -28.23 -9.47 4.66
N SER A 85 -27.82 -8.41 5.37
CA SER A 85 -28.34 -8.09 6.71
C SER A 85 -29.63 -7.26 6.67
N ASP A 86 -29.93 -6.63 5.53
CA ASP A 86 -31.08 -5.76 5.32
C ASP A 86 -32.25 -6.47 4.59
N ALA A 87 -32.07 -7.74 4.21
CA ALA A 87 -33.04 -8.59 3.50
C ALA A 87 -33.68 -9.64 4.43
#